data_AF-A0A7C7GL04-F1
#
_entry.id   AF-A0A7C7GL04-F1
#
_cell.length_a   1.000
_cell.length_b   1.000
_cell.length_c   1.000
_cell.angle_alpha   90.00
_cell.angle_beta   90.00
_cell.angle_gamma   90.00
#
_symmetry.space_group_name_H-M   'P 1'
#
loop_
_entity.id
_entity.type
_entity.pdbx_description
1 polymer ?
#
loop_
_entity_poly.entity_id
_entity_poly.type
_entity_poly.pdbx_seq_one_letter_code
_entity_poly.pdbx_strand_id
1 'polypeptide(L)'
;MEKEDTDVIVIGAGNAALCAALAARENGASVIVLEAAPENESGGNSRYTAGLFRIPYANIEELEQIIPDLSEEEKTDVDFGSYTRDQFFDDMARVTQYRANPDLLEIMVDRAHETGIWMRSHGVRFLPAYGRQAFKVDGKFKFWGGAHIEATGGGPGLIGSLMGAAKSNNIEIRFGTPANALITEGNQVEGVVCRTLGKTQNLFAKTVILACGGFEANSEWRTRCLGPGWDLAKVRGTRFNMGDGIRMALDIGAMPYGNWSGAHSVGWDRNAPEFGDLAVGDNF
;
A
#
# COMPACT_ATOMS: atom_id res chain seq x y z
N MET A 1 -12.70 27.92 -17.96
CA MET A 1 -12.53 26.57 -17.39
C MET A 1 -12.60 25.58 -18.52
N GLU A 2 -11.47 24.93 -18.82
CA GLU A 2 -11.51 23.67 -19.57
C GLU A 2 -12.42 22.68 -18.83
N LYS A 3 -13.10 21.81 -19.58
CA LYS A 3 -14.04 20.86 -18.99
C LYS A 3 -13.24 19.85 -18.17
N GLU A 4 -13.57 19.72 -16.89
CA GLU A 4 -12.99 18.70 -16.00
C GLU A 4 -13.21 17.31 -16.62
N ASP A 5 -12.14 16.51 -16.70
CA ASP A 5 -12.22 15.13 -17.20
C ASP A 5 -12.84 14.21 -16.13
N THR A 6 -12.57 14.49 -14.86
CA THR A 6 -13.08 13.76 -13.70
C THR A 6 -13.03 14.61 -12.43
N ASP A 7 -13.69 14.19 -11.35
CA ASP A 7 -13.61 14.91 -10.06
C ASP A 7 -12.29 14.62 -9.34
N VAL A 8 -11.82 13.36 -9.37
CA VAL A 8 -10.62 12.91 -8.66
C VAL A 8 -9.69 12.12 -9.58
N ILE A 9 -8.43 12.52 -9.65
CA ILE A 9 -7.36 11.72 -10.23
C ILE A 9 -6.54 11.10 -9.10
N VAL A 10 -6.37 9.78 -9.13
CA VAL A 10 -5.49 9.05 -8.19
C VAL A 10 -4.25 8.56 -8.94
N ILE A 11 -3.06 8.84 -8.41
CA ILE A 11 -1.79 8.43 -9.02
C ILE A 11 -1.24 7.19 -8.30
N GLY A 12 -1.05 6.11 -9.08
CA GLY A 12 -0.68 4.77 -8.64
C GLY A 12 -1.88 3.82 -8.57
N ALA A 13 -1.65 2.51 -8.67
CA ALA A 13 -2.68 1.49 -8.46
C ALA A 13 -2.23 0.41 -7.45
N GLY A 14 -1.53 0.82 -6.40
CA GLY A 14 -1.24 0.00 -5.21
C GLY A 14 -2.38 0.02 -4.18
N ASN A 15 -2.17 -0.63 -3.03
CA ASN A 15 -3.20 -0.75 -1.98
C ASN A 15 -3.78 0.62 -1.57
N ALA A 16 -2.92 1.60 -1.24
CA ALA A 16 -3.35 2.93 -0.82
C ALA A 16 -4.16 3.65 -1.92
N ALA A 17 -3.71 3.55 -3.17
CA ALA A 17 -4.37 4.23 -4.29
C ALA A 17 -5.73 3.64 -4.61
N LEU A 18 -5.85 2.31 -4.65
CA LEU A 18 -7.13 1.65 -4.92
C LEU A 18 -8.11 1.88 -3.76
N CYS A 19 -7.65 1.86 -2.51
CA CYS A 19 -8.50 2.23 -1.37
C CYS A 19 -8.98 3.69 -1.46
N ALA A 20 -8.09 4.63 -1.81
CA ALA A 20 -8.46 6.04 -2.00
C ALA A 20 -9.47 6.22 -3.14
N ALA A 21 -9.27 5.53 -4.26
CA ALA A 21 -10.17 5.57 -5.40
C ALA A 21 -11.57 5.02 -5.07
N LEU A 22 -11.64 3.89 -4.36
CA LEU A 22 -12.89 3.30 -3.87
C LEU A 22 -13.60 4.25 -2.90
N ALA A 23 -12.90 4.76 -1.90
CA ALA A 23 -13.47 5.69 -0.93
C ALA A 23 -13.99 6.97 -1.59
N ALA A 24 -13.25 7.56 -2.53
CA ALA A 24 -13.70 8.71 -3.30
C ALA A 24 -14.97 8.40 -4.11
N ARG A 25 -15.01 7.21 -4.74
CA ARG A 25 -16.14 6.75 -5.54
C ARG A 25 -17.40 6.52 -4.70
N GLU A 26 -17.26 5.93 -3.52
CA GLU A 26 -18.36 5.75 -2.57
C GLU A 26 -18.95 7.07 -2.09
N ASN A 27 -18.13 8.13 -2.05
CA ASN A 27 -18.55 9.49 -1.75
C ASN A 27 -19.07 10.26 -2.99
N GLY A 28 -19.34 9.56 -4.09
CA GLY A 28 -20.02 10.10 -5.27
C GLY A 28 -19.12 10.74 -6.32
N ALA A 29 -17.79 10.74 -6.13
CA ALA A 29 -16.86 11.29 -7.11
C ALA A 29 -16.78 10.40 -8.37
N SER A 30 -16.59 11.02 -9.54
CA SER A 30 -15.96 10.33 -10.67
C SER A 30 -14.46 10.21 -10.40
N VAL A 31 -13.87 9.06 -10.74
CA VAL A 31 -12.47 8.77 -10.41
C VAL A 31 -11.74 8.16 -11.60
N ILE A 32 -10.56 8.70 -11.91
CA ILE A 32 -9.58 8.09 -12.81
C ILE A 32 -8.32 7.74 -12.02
N VAL A 33 -7.85 6.50 -12.17
CA VAL A 33 -6.59 6.01 -11.62
C VAL A 33 -5.54 5.95 -12.73
N LEU A 34 -4.36 6.52 -12.50
CA LEU A 34 -3.24 6.46 -13.44
C LEU A 34 -2.13 5.57 -12.88
N GLU A 35 -1.80 4.49 -13.58
CA GLU A 35 -0.73 3.55 -13.20
C GLU A 35 0.40 3.58 -14.23
N ALA A 36 1.63 3.76 -13.73
CA ALA A 36 2.82 3.83 -14.57
C ALA A 36 3.17 2.46 -15.18
N ALA A 37 2.96 1.38 -14.43
CA ALA A 37 3.19 0.02 -14.89
C ALA A 37 2.16 -0.41 -15.95
N PRO A 38 2.53 -1.31 -16.89
CA PRO A 38 1.55 -2.02 -17.69
C PRO A 38 0.67 -2.89 -16.79
N GLU A 39 -0.52 -3.24 -17.27
CA GLU A 39 -1.54 -3.95 -16.48
C GLU A 39 -1.00 -5.23 -15.82
N ASN A 40 -0.22 -6.03 -16.56
CA ASN A 40 0.37 -7.28 -16.08
C ASN A 40 1.46 -7.09 -15.00
N GLU A 41 2.01 -5.90 -14.82
CA GLU A 41 3.01 -5.53 -13.78
C GLU A 41 2.43 -4.55 -12.72
N SER A 42 1.15 -4.18 -12.83
CA SER A 42 0.47 -3.22 -11.92
C SER A 42 0.32 -3.75 -10.49
N GLY A 43 -0.02 -2.86 -9.54
CA GLY A 43 -0.22 -3.18 -8.12
C GLY A 43 0.86 -2.62 -7.18
N GLY A 44 1.88 -1.98 -7.72
CA GLY A 44 2.98 -1.38 -6.95
C GLY A 44 3.72 -2.39 -6.05
N ASN A 45 4.37 -1.89 -5.00
CA ASN A 45 5.02 -2.76 -4.00
C ASN A 45 4.01 -3.61 -3.21
N SER A 46 2.75 -3.17 -3.13
CA SER A 46 1.67 -3.95 -2.50
C SER A 46 1.42 -5.29 -3.18
N ARG A 47 1.74 -5.45 -4.47
CA ARG A 47 1.66 -6.75 -5.15
C ARG A 47 2.74 -7.73 -4.72
N TYR A 48 3.87 -7.25 -4.23
CA TYR A 48 5.05 -8.06 -3.89
C TYR A 48 5.17 -8.41 -2.41
N THR A 49 4.22 -7.97 -1.58
CA THR A 49 4.20 -8.32 -0.16
C THR A 49 3.62 -9.72 0.05
N ALA A 50 4.04 -10.37 1.14
CA ALA A 50 3.34 -11.44 1.82
C ALA A 50 1.85 -11.16 2.11
N GLY A 51 1.45 -9.88 2.21
CA GLY A 51 0.07 -9.48 2.49
C GLY A 51 -0.27 -9.44 3.97
N LEU A 52 0.71 -9.37 4.88
CA LEU A 52 0.48 -9.23 6.32
C LEU A 52 -0.16 -7.89 6.67
N PHE A 53 -1.15 -7.91 7.56
CA PHE A 53 -1.78 -6.71 8.11
C PHE A 53 -1.69 -6.70 9.64
N ARG A 54 -1.47 -5.51 10.19
CA ARG A 54 -1.65 -5.23 11.61
C ARG A 54 -3.02 -4.59 11.77
N ILE A 55 -3.95 -5.31 12.39
CA ILE A 55 -5.30 -4.82 12.68
C ILE A 55 -5.56 -5.09 14.16
N PRO A 56 -5.95 -4.08 14.94
CA PRO A 56 -6.17 -4.27 16.35
C PRO A 56 -7.49 -4.98 16.63
N TYR A 57 -7.48 -5.90 17.59
CA TYR A 57 -8.64 -6.60 18.13
C TYR A 57 -8.41 -6.99 19.60
N ALA A 58 -9.48 -6.92 20.40
CA ALA A 58 -9.42 -7.25 21.83
C ALA A 58 -9.67 -8.73 22.13
N ASN A 59 -10.41 -9.43 21.27
CA ASN A 59 -10.86 -10.81 21.48
C ASN A 59 -11.20 -11.49 20.14
N ILE A 60 -11.59 -12.76 20.21
CA ILE A 60 -11.91 -13.56 19.02
C ILE A 60 -13.15 -13.03 18.30
N GLU A 61 -14.14 -12.49 19.01
CA GLU A 61 -15.37 -11.96 18.43
C GLU A 61 -15.09 -10.73 17.54
N GLU A 62 -14.16 -9.88 17.95
CA GLU A 62 -13.65 -8.78 17.13
C GLU A 62 -12.83 -9.27 15.95
N LEU A 63 -12.03 -10.32 16.11
CA LEU A 63 -11.28 -10.91 14.99
C LEU A 63 -12.22 -11.55 13.95
N GLU A 64 -13.32 -12.17 14.38
CA GLU A 64 -14.36 -12.72 13.50
C GLU A 64 -15.06 -11.63 12.67
N GLN A 65 -15.11 -10.39 13.18
CA GLN A 65 -15.59 -9.26 12.38
C GLN A 65 -14.67 -8.95 11.21
N ILE A 66 -13.42 -9.43 11.18
CA ILE A 66 -12.45 -9.33 10.09
C ILE A 66 -12.39 -10.63 9.28
N ILE A 67 -12.34 -11.78 9.97
CA ILE A 67 -12.25 -13.14 9.42
C ILE A 67 -13.48 -13.93 9.87
N PRO A 68 -14.66 -13.74 9.23
CA PRO A 68 -15.88 -14.42 9.65
C PRO A 68 -15.88 -15.93 9.34
N ASP A 69 -14.93 -16.39 8.52
CA ASP A 69 -14.85 -17.76 8.03
C ASP A 69 -13.96 -18.68 8.90
N LEU A 70 -13.58 -18.25 10.11
CA LEU A 70 -12.82 -19.08 11.05
C LEU A 70 -13.62 -20.31 11.45
N SER A 71 -13.02 -21.49 11.30
CA SER A 71 -13.62 -22.75 11.73
C SER A 71 -13.57 -22.93 13.26
N GLU A 72 -14.46 -23.75 13.81
CA GLU A 72 -14.46 -24.08 15.25
C GLU A 72 -13.16 -24.80 15.69
N GLU A 73 -12.54 -25.55 14.78
CA GLU A 73 -11.23 -26.16 15.00
C GLU A 73 -10.14 -25.09 15.15
N GLU A 74 -10.08 -24.12 14.24
CA GLU A 74 -9.12 -23.01 14.34
C GLU A 74 -9.32 -22.19 15.62
N LYS A 75 -10.56 -21.92 16.02
CA LYS A 75 -10.85 -21.21 17.29
C LYS A 75 -10.37 -21.98 18.52
N THR A 76 -10.28 -23.31 18.42
CA THR A 76 -9.84 -24.17 19.54
C THR A 76 -8.32 -24.34 19.56
N ASP A 77 -7.72 -24.60 18.40
CA ASP A 77 -6.31 -25.00 18.25
C ASP A 77 -5.34 -23.83 18.13
N VAL A 78 -5.87 -22.63 17.89
CA VAL A 78 -5.09 -21.40 17.75
C VAL A 78 -5.35 -20.49 18.94
N ASP A 79 -4.29 -20.03 19.57
CA ASP A 79 -4.35 -18.97 20.56
C ASP A 79 -4.06 -17.65 19.86
N PHE A 80 -5.14 -17.02 19.38
CA PHE A 80 -5.10 -15.71 18.73
C PHE A 80 -4.69 -14.59 19.70
N GLY A 81 -4.83 -14.80 21.02
CA GLY A 81 -4.58 -13.78 22.02
C GLY A 81 -5.38 -12.51 21.76
N SER A 82 -4.69 -11.38 21.84
CA SER A 82 -5.21 -10.06 21.44
C SER A 82 -4.08 -9.25 20.80
N TYR A 83 -4.47 -8.29 19.97
CA TYR A 83 -3.58 -7.23 19.52
C TYR A 83 -4.32 -5.91 19.68
N THR A 84 -4.30 -5.35 20.87
CA THR A 84 -5.08 -4.17 21.21
C THR A 84 -4.54 -2.90 20.55
N ARG A 85 -5.36 -1.86 20.53
CA ARG A 85 -4.98 -0.50 20.15
C ARG A 85 -3.67 -0.06 20.81
N ASP A 86 -3.56 -0.23 22.13
CA ASP A 86 -2.39 0.21 22.91
C ASP A 86 -1.15 -0.60 22.55
N GLN A 87 -1.29 -1.92 22.35
CA GLN A 87 -0.17 -2.76 21.88
C GLN A 87 0.32 -2.33 20.49
N PHE A 88 -0.58 -1.98 19.57
CA PHE A 88 -0.21 -1.46 18.27
C PHE A 88 0.49 -0.10 18.37
N PHE A 89 -0.03 0.79 19.20
CA PHE A 89 0.59 2.10 19.44
C PHE A 89 2.00 1.96 20.05
N ASP A 90 2.16 1.11 21.07
CA ASP A 90 3.44 0.83 21.73
C ASP A 90 4.45 0.21 20.77
N ASP A 91 4.02 -0.74 19.93
CA ASP A 91 4.87 -1.32 18.89
C ASP A 91 5.35 -0.27 17.91
N MET A 92 4.46 0.61 17.43
CA MET A 92 4.81 1.67 16.51
C MET A 92 5.76 2.69 17.13
N ALA A 93 5.52 3.08 18.38
CA ALA A 93 6.42 3.94 19.13
C ALA A 93 7.82 3.29 19.27
N ARG A 94 7.88 2.01 19.64
CA ARG A 94 9.13 1.26 19.79
C ARG A 94 9.90 1.12 18.46
N VAL A 95 9.26 0.64 17.39
CA VAL A 95 9.94 0.37 16.10
C VAL A 95 10.35 1.64 15.38
N THR A 96 9.63 2.73 15.59
CA THR A 96 9.99 4.04 15.02
C THR A 96 10.92 4.85 15.92
N GLN A 97 11.27 4.33 17.11
CA GLN A 97 12.05 5.06 18.12
C GLN A 97 11.40 6.41 18.47
N TYR A 98 10.08 6.43 18.63
CA TYR A 98 9.26 7.61 18.93
C TYR A 98 9.35 8.72 17.88
N ARG A 99 9.71 8.38 16.63
CA ARG A 99 9.79 9.34 15.52
C ARG A 99 8.51 9.42 14.69
N ALA A 100 7.57 8.49 14.86
CA ALA A 100 6.27 8.57 14.21
C ALA A 100 5.55 9.87 14.62
N ASN A 101 4.84 10.50 13.69
CA ASN A 101 3.93 11.58 14.04
C ASN A 101 2.75 10.97 14.82
N PRO A 102 2.48 11.43 16.06
CA PRO A 102 1.47 10.83 16.92
C PRO A 102 0.06 10.96 16.36
N ASP A 103 -0.29 12.09 15.73
CA ASP A 103 -1.63 12.32 15.16
C ASP A 103 -1.90 11.37 14.00
N LEU A 104 -0.91 11.17 13.11
CA LEU A 104 -1.03 10.22 12.00
C LEU A 104 -1.04 8.76 12.49
N LEU A 105 -0.30 8.46 13.55
CA LEU A 105 -0.31 7.14 14.17
C LEU A 105 -1.66 6.84 14.82
N GLU A 106 -2.25 7.80 15.53
CA GLU A 106 -3.57 7.67 16.14
C GLU A 106 -4.63 7.39 15.08
N ILE A 107 -4.65 8.16 13.98
CA ILE A 107 -5.55 7.91 12.85
C ILE A 107 -5.37 6.48 12.32
N MET A 108 -4.13 6.03 12.11
CA MET A 108 -3.85 4.69 11.57
C MET A 108 -4.33 3.59 12.52
N VAL A 109 -4.01 3.68 13.81
CA VAL A 109 -4.33 2.66 14.81
C VAL A 109 -5.83 2.61 15.06
N ASP A 110 -6.48 3.76 15.22
CA ASP A 110 -7.90 3.84 15.57
C ASP A 110 -8.81 3.43 14.41
N ARG A 111 -8.37 3.67 13.17
CA ARG A 111 -9.13 3.34 11.96
C ARG A 111 -8.81 1.95 11.41
N ALA A 112 -7.78 1.26 11.90
CA ALA A 112 -7.32 0.00 11.30
C ALA A 112 -8.39 -1.11 11.32
N HIS A 113 -9.12 -1.26 12.43
CA HIS A 113 -10.17 -2.27 12.54
C HIS A 113 -11.30 -2.01 11.54
N GLU A 114 -11.90 -0.82 11.57
CA GLU A 114 -12.99 -0.47 10.64
C GLU A 114 -12.53 -0.52 9.17
N THR A 115 -11.27 -0.17 8.89
CA THR A 115 -10.68 -0.28 7.56
C THR A 115 -10.60 -1.74 7.12
N GLY A 116 -10.24 -2.68 7.99
CA GLY A 116 -10.25 -4.11 7.69
C GLY A 116 -11.64 -4.64 7.33
N ILE A 117 -12.67 -4.21 8.08
CA ILE A 117 -14.07 -4.55 7.78
C ILE A 117 -14.48 -3.96 6.42
N TRP A 118 -14.16 -2.69 6.18
CA TRP A 118 -14.46 -2.00 4.92
C TRP A 118 -13.75 -2.67 3.73
N MET A 119 -12.47 -2.99 3.84
CA MET A 119 -11.74 -3.73 2.80
C MET A 119 -12.40 -5.07 2.49
N ARG A 120 -12.94 -5.77 3.49
CA ARG A 120 -13.71 -7.01 3.26
C ARG A 120 -15.00 -6.77 2.50
N SER A 121 -15.72 -5.68 2.76
CA SER A 121 -16.90 -5.33 1.96
C SER A 121 -16.58 -5.10 0.47
N HIS A 122 -15.31 -4.79 0.15
CA HIS A 122 -14.77 -4.71 -1.21
C HIS A 122 -14.10 -6.00 -1.70
N GLY A 123 -14.33 -7.14 -1.02
CA GLY A 123 -13.88 -8.45 -1.46
C GLY A 123 -12.44 -8.81 -1.10
N VAL A 124 -11.75 -8.00 -0.27
CA VAL A 124 -10.47 -8.43 0.34
C VAL A 124 -10.77 -9.48 1.41
N ARG A 125 -10.27 -10.70 1.23
CA ARG A 125 -10.40 -11.76 2.26
C ARG A 125 -9.11 -11.81 3.08
N PHE A 126 -9.27 -12.00 4.38
CA PHE A 126 -8.17 -12.17 5.32
C PHE A 126 -8.19 -13.59 5.89
N LEU A 127 -7.02 -14.10 6.26
CA LEU A 127 -6.83 -15.38 6.93
C LEU A 127 -5.74 -15.27 8.00
N PRO A 128 -5.71 -16.17 9.00
CA PRO A 128 -4.63 -16.19 9.98
C PRO A 128 -3.27 -16.47 9.34
N ALA A 129 -2.23 -15.71 9.71
CA ALA A 129 -0.92 -15.74 9.07
C ALA A 129 -0.03 -16.94 9.49
N TYR A 130 -0.54 -18.16 9.37
CA TYR A 130 0.10 -19.39 9.87
C TYR A 130 1.53 -19.60 9.34
N GLY A 131 1.76 -19.30 8.05
CA GLY A 131 3.01 -19.66 7.37
C GLY A 131 4.21 -18.76 7.70
N ARG A 132 4.00 -17.62 8.37
CA ARG A 132 5.04 -16.57 8.48
C ARG A 132 5.23 -16.04 9.89
N GLN A 133 4.15 -15.99 10.67
CA GLN A 133 4.13 -15.33 11.97
C GLN A 133 3.52 -16.23 13.05
N ALA A 134 3.48 -17.56 12.86
CA ALA A 134 2.94 -18.48 13.86
C ALA A 134 3.92 -19.61 14.21
N PHE A 135 3.96 -19.96 15.50
CA PHE A 135 4.70 -21.13 16.00
C PHE A 135 3.83 -21.93 16.96
N LYS A 136 4.06 -23.24 17.05
CA LYS A 136 3.41 -24.08 18.07
C LYS A 136 4.07 -23.87 19.43
N VAL A 137 3.30 -23.37 20.39
CA VAL A 137 3.69 -23.21 21.79
C VAL A 137 2.64 -23.95 22.62
N ASP A 138 3.07 -24.93 23.42
CA ASP A 138 2.19 -25.76 24.25
C ASP A 138 1.05 -26.43 23.47
N GLY A 139 1.33 -26.87 22.25
CA GLY A 139 0.38 -27.58 21.37
C GLY A 139 -0.55 -26.68 20.55
N LYS A 140 -0.59 -25.36 20.82
CA LYS A 140 -1.40 -24.39 20.08
C LYS A 140 -0.55 -23.50 19.18
N PHE A 141 -1.11 -23.06 18.05
CA PHE A 141 -0.47 -22.01 17.26
C PHE A 141 -0.60 -20.66 17.96
N LYS A 142 0.52 -19.93 18.09
CA LYS A 142 0.57 -18.56 18.61
C LYS A 142 1.22 -17.64 17.60
N PHE A 143 0.66 -16.44 17.48
CA PHE A 143 1.22 -15.40 16.61
C PHE A 143 2.18 -14.46 17.35
N TRP A 144 3.09 -13.81 16.62
CA TRP A 144 4.02 -12.82 17.16
C TRP A 144 4.03 -11.53 16.32
N GLY A 145 4.50 -10.44 16.92
CA GLY A 145 4.77 -9.17 16.20
C GLY A 145 3.54 -8.39 15.71
N GLY A 146 2.33 -8.74 16.21
CA GLY A 146 1.07 -8.04 15.91
C GLY A 146 0.51 -8.28 14.51
N ALA A 147 1.19 -9.08 13.68
CA ALA A 147 0.81 -9.39 12.31
C ALA A 147 0.10 -10.76 12.27
N HIS A 148 -1.08 -10.83 12.90
CA HIS A 148 -1.79 -12.10 13.11
C HIS A 148 -2.57 -12.56 11.87
N ILE A 149 -2.80 -11.65 10.92
CA ILE A 149 -3.60 -11.90 9.72
C ILE A 149 -2.86 -11.50 8.45
N GLU A 150 -3.21 -12.13 7.33
CA GLU A 150 -2.77 -11.78 5.99
C GLU A 150 -3.92 -11.80 4.99
N ALA A 151 -3.79 -11.03 3.91
CA ALA A 151 -4.70 -11.10 2.79
C ALA A 151 -4.56 -12.45 2.07
N THR A 152 -5.68 -13.09 1.75
CA THR A 152 -5.70 -14.36 1.01
C THR A 152 -4.99 -14.20 -0.33
N GLY A 153 -4.01 -15.07 -0.61
CA GLY A 153 -3.19 -14.98 -1.82
C GLY A 153 -2.12 -13.89 -1.78
N GLY A 154 -1.83 -13.34 -0.59
CA GLY A 154 -0.81 -12.32 -0.37
C GLY A 154 -1.05 -11.02 -1.15
N GLY A 155 0.05 -10.35 -1.53
CA GLY A 155 0.00 -9.14 -2.34
C GLY A 155 -0.77 -9.28 -3.66
N PRO A 156 -0.59 -10.36 -4.45
CA PRO A 156 -1.36 -10.57 -5.67
C PRO A 156 -2.87 -10.71 -5.42
N GLY A 157 -3.26 -11.43 -4.36
CA GLY A 157 -4.65 -11.58 -3.97
C GLY A 157 -5.28 -10.26 -3.51
N LEU A 158 -4.58 -9.49 -2.67
CA LEU A 158 -4.98 -8.16 -2.22
C LEU A 158 -5.24 -7.22 -3.40
N ILE A 159 -4.28 -7.10 -4.32
CA ILE A 159 -4.42 -6.24 -5.49
C ILE A 159 -5.51 -6.75 -6.42
N GLY A 160 -5.62 -8.07 -6.61
CA GLY A 160 -6.69 -8.68 -7.40
C GLY A 160 -8.08 -8.30 -6.91
N SER A 161 -8.33 -8.43 -5.59
CA SER A 161 -9.60 -8.03 -4.97
C SER A 161 -9.89 -6.54 -5.16
N LEU A 162 -8.93 -5.67 -4.87
CA LEU A 162 -9.12 -4.21 -4.95
C LEU A 162 -9.30 -3.72 -6.40
N MET A 163 -8.57 -4.30 -7.37
CA MET A 163 -8.78 -4.02 -8.80
C MET A 163 -10.17 -4.47 -9.25
N GLY A 164 -10.62 -5.65 -8.79
CA GLY A 164 -11.96 -6.15 -9.05
C GLY A 164 -13.06 -5.25 -8.47
N ALA A 165 -12.87 -4.76 -7.25
CA ALA A 165 -13.76 -3.80 -6.60
C ALA A 165 -13.80 -2.47 -7.36
N ALA A 166 -12.64 -1.94 -7.76
CA ALA A 166 -12.56 -0.69 -8.51
C ALA A 166 -13.31 -0.80 -9.85
N LYS A 167 -13.10 -1.90 -10.57
CA LYS A 167 -13.82 -2.20 -11.81
C LYS A 167 -15.33 -2.32 -11.60
N SER A 168 -15.77 -3.01 -10.55
CA SER A 168 -17.19 -3.17 -10.21
C SER A 168 -17.87 -1.84 -9.85
N ASN A 169 -17.10 -0.87 -9.34
CA ASN A 169 -17.57 0.47 -9.01
C ASN A 169 -17.42 1.49 -10.16
N ASN A 170 -17.09 1.02 -11.38
CA ASN A 170 -16.88 1.83 -12.58
C ASN A 170 -15.78 2.90 -12.41
N ILE A 171 -14.72 2.57 -11.69
CA ILE A 171 -13.51 3.40 -11.62
C ILE A 171 -12.65 3.09 -12.85
N GLU A 172 -12.28 4.11 -13.61
CA GLU A 172 -11.40 3.96 -14.76
C GLU A 172 -9.95 3.82 -14.29
N ILE A 173 -9.24 2.78 -14.75
CA ILE A 173 -7.81 2.59 -14.47
C ILE A 173 -7.04 2.61 -15.79
N ARG A 174 -6.10 3.55 -15.92
CA ARG A 174 -5.25 3.71 -17.10
C ARG A 174 -3.85 3.19 -16.79
N PHE A 175 -3.53 2.01 -17.32
CA PHE A 175 -2.20 1.41 -17.22
C PHE A 175 -1.22 2.02 -18.22
N GLY A 176 0.08 1.85 -17.98
CA GLY A 176 1.14 2.40 -18.84
C GLY A 176 1.04 3.92 -19.02
N THR A 177 0.51 4.61 -18.00
CA THR A 177 0.18 6.04 -18.02
C THR A 177 0.84 6.74 -16.82
N PRO A 178 2.18 6.87 -16.79
CA PRO A 178 2.85 7.65 -15.76
C PRO A 178 2.40 9.11 -15.78
N ALA A 179 2.14 9.67 -14.59
CA ALA A 179 2.01 11.10 -14.39
C ALA A 179 3.40 11.73 -14.15
N ASN A 180 3.65 12.88 -14.77
CA ASN A 180 4.99 13.50 -14.82
C ASN A 180 5.05 14.87 -14.14
N ALA A 181 3.95 15.62 -14.13
CA ALA A 181 3.83 16.92 -13.48
C ALA A 181 2.41 17.17 -12.96
N LEU A 182 2.27 17.98 -11.92
CA LEU A 182 0.99 18.55 -11.50
C LEU A 182 0.73 19.83 -12.31
N ILE A 183 -0.51 20.03 -12.73
CA ILE A 183 -0.97 21.27 -13.34
C ILE A 183 -1.48 22.17 -12.21
N THR A 184 -1.02 23.43 -12.17
CA THR A 184 -1.36 24.36 -11.10
C THR A 184 -1.80 25.71 -11.64
N GLU A 185 -2.80 26.31 -10.99
CA GLU A 185 -3.17 27.72 -11.13
C GLU A 185 -3.02 28.39 -9.76
N GLY A 186 -2.02 29.26 -9.61
CA GLY A 186 -1.67 29.85 -8.31
C GLY A 186 -1.31 28.78 -7.29
N ASN A 187 -2.11 28.67 -6.22
CA ASN A 187 -1.90 27.69 -5.13
C ASN A 187 -2.80 26.45 -5.26
N GLN A 188 -3.53 26.31 -6.36
CA GLN A 188 -4.47 25.21 -6.58
C GLN A 188 -3.91 24.22 -7.60
N VAL A 189 -4.03 22.92 -7.31
CA VAL A 189 -3.79 21.85 -8.28
C VAL A 189 -5.06 21.64 -9.10
N GLU A 190 -4.94 21.67 -10.42
CA GLU A 190 -6.06 21.54 -11.36
C GLU A 190 -6.05 20.22 -12.14
N GLY A 191 -4.98 19.43 -12.00
CA GLY A 191 -4.83 18.21 -12.77
C GLY A 191 -3.40 17.72 -12.85
N VAL A 192 -3.15 16.87 -13.84
CA VAL A 192 -1.83 16.26 -14.07
C VAL A 192 -1.48 16.24 -15.55
N VAL A 193 -0.19 16.34 -15.83
CA VAL A 193 0.38 15.98 -17.13
C VAL A 193 0.79 14.52 -17.06
N CYS A 194 0.24 13.68 -17.94
CA CYS A 194 0.58 12.26 -18.02
C CYS A 194 1.04 11.87 -19.42
N ARG A 195 1.67 10.70 -19.55
CA ARG A 195 2.13 10.18 -20.83
C ARG A 195 1.57 8.78 -21.09
N THR A 196 0.85 8.60 -22.19
CA THR A 196 0.27 7.31 -22.60
C THR A 196 0.65 7.04 -24.06
N LEU A 197 1.12 5.82 -24.36
CA LEU A 197 1.51 5.42 -25.72
C LEU A 197 2.46 6.44 -26.41
N GLY A 198 3.40 6.99 -25.63
CA GLY A 198 4.39 7.95 -26.10
C GLY A 198 3.89 9.40 -26.21
N LYS A 199 2.58 9.66 -26.05
CA LYS A 199 1.97 11.00 -26.16
C LYS A 199 1.74 11.63 -24.80
N THR A 200 2.12 12.89 -24.67
CA THR A 200 1.81 13.73 -23.50
C THR A 200 0.37 14.22 -23.58
N GLN A 201 -0.35 14.17 -22.46
CA GLN A 201 -1.74 14.60 -22.33
C GLN A 201 -1.92 15.31 -20.99
N ASN A 202 -2.79 16.31 -20.98
CA ASN A 202 -3.24 16.96 -19.75
C ASN A 202 -4.57 16.30 -19.35
N LEU A 203 -4.73 15.99 -18.06
CA LEU A 203 -5.99 15.55 -17.48
C LEU A 203 -6.35 16.47 -16.32
N PHE A 204 -7.56 17.02 -16.36
CA PHE A 204 -8.03 17.99 -15.38
C PHE A 204 -8.99 17.36 -14.37
N ALA A 205 -8.81 17.72 -13.09
CA ALA A 205 -9.65 17.30 -11.99
C ALA A 205 -9.62 18.27 -10.82
N LYS A 206 -10.69 18.26 -10.00
CA LYS A 206 -10.78 19.09 -8.79
C LYS A 206 -9.78 18.67 -7.72
N THR A 207 -9.37 17.41 -7.72
CA THR A 207 -8.48 16.85 -6.71
C THR A 207 -7.55 15.82 -7.33
N VAL A 208 -6.29 15.88 -6.92
CA VAL A 208 -5.27 14.88 -7.26
C VAL A 208 -4.79 14.22 -5.97
N ILE A 209 -4.86 12.89 -5.91
CA ILE A 209 -4.35 12.08 -4.80
C ILE A 209 -3.06 11.39 -5.23
N LEU A 210 -1.95 11.73 -4.60
CA LEU A 210 -0.66 11.06 -4.81
C LEU A 210 -0.57 9.84 -3.88
N ALA A 211 -0.73 8.64 -4.44
CA ALA A 211 -0.69 7.36 -3.72
C ALA A 211 0.26 6.35 -4.41
N CYS A 212 1.38 6.86 -4.93
CA CYS A 212 2.26 6.19 -5.87
C CYS A 212 3.57 5.62 -5.26
N GLY A 213 3.60 5.39 -3.95
CA GLY A 213 4.76 4.81 -3.27
C GLY A 213 5.91 5.78 -3.04
N GLY A 214 7.07 5.21 -2.73
CA GLY A 214 8.32 5.91 -2.45
C GLY A 214 9.22 6.06 -3.68
N PHE A 215 10.49 5.69 -3.54
CA PHE A 215 11.52 5.81 -4.57
C PHE A 215 12.47 4.60 -4.61
N GLU A 216 12.04 3.45 -4.08
CA GLU A 216 12.87 2.26 -3.90
C GLU A 216 13.52 1.76 -5.20
N ALA A 217 12.88 1.96 -6.35
CA ALA A 217 13.44 1.56 -7.65
C ALA A 217 14.40 2.60 -8.26
N ASN A 218 14.48 3.81 -7.69
CA ASN A 218 15.33 4.89 -8.18
C ASN A 218 16.73 4.81 -7.56
N SER A 219 17.70 4.28 -8.30
CA SER A 219 19.10 4.14 -7.84
C SER A 219 19.78 5.47 -7.51
N GLU A 220 19.47 6.54 -8.26
CA GLU A 220 19.99 7.88 -7.99
C GLU A 220 19.50 8.38 -6.63
N TRP A 221 18.18 8.33 -6.39
CA TRP A 221 17.60 8.81 -5.14
C TRP A 221 17.97 7.92 -3.95
N ARG A 222 18.08 6.60 -4.12
CA ARG A 222 18.61 5.71 -3.08
C ARG A 222 20.03 6.10 -2.68
N THR A 223 20.93 6.33 -3.64
CA THR A 223 22.30 6.76 -3.32
C THR A 223 22.31 8.12 -2.64
N ARG A 224 21.54 9.07 -3.17
CA ARG A 224 21.43 10.43 -2.63
C ARG A 224 20.91 10.46 -1.19
N CYS A 225 19.92 9.62 -0.87
CA CYS A 225 19.20 9.69 0.39
C CYS A 225 19.74 8.70 1.44
N LEU A 226 20.04 7.45 1.03
CA LEU A 226 20.48 6.37 1.92
C LEU A 226 22.02 6.24 2.00
N GLY A 227 22.73 6.84 1.04
CA GLY A 227 24.19 6.91 1.01
C GLY A 227 24.85 5.99 -0.03
N PRO A 228 26.18 6.04 -0.16
CA PRO A 228 26.94 5.27 -1.14
C PRO A 228 26.71 3.75 -1.04
N GLY A 229 26.59 3.09 -2.19
CA GLY A 229 26.40 1.63 -2.30
C GLY A 229 24.94 1.19 -2.32
N TRP A 230 23.99 2.07 -2.00
CA TRP A 230 22.56 1.76 -2.08
C TRP A 230 22.01 1.69 -3.51
N ASP A 231 22.73 2.20 -4.51
CA ASP A 231 22.47 1.95 -5.93
C ASP A 231 22.57 0.46 -6.28
N LEU A 232 23.42 -0.29 -5.57
CA LEU A 232 23.69 -1.71 -5.82
C LEU A 232 22.69 -2.65 -5.13
N ALA A 233 21.88 -2.13 -4.21
CA ALA A 233 20.88 -2.95 -3.51
C ALA A 233 19.80 -3.42 -4.49
N LYS A 234 19.32 -4.65 -4.32
CA LYS A 234 18.21 -5.20 -5.10
C LYS A 234 16.88 -4.70 -4.54
N VAL A 235 15.87 -4.57 -5.39
CA VAL A 235 14.55 -4.07 -4.99
C VAL A 235 13.55 -5.21 -5.01
N ARG A 236 13.05 -5.60 -3.83
CA ARG A 236 12.03 -6.64 -3.70
C ARG A 236 10.62 -6.09 -3.96
N GLY A 237 10.41 -5.54 -5.15
CA GLY A 237 9.22 -4.78 -5.48
C GLY A 237 9.17 -4.31 -6.93
N THR A 238 8.22 -3.44 -7.24
CA THR A 238 8.02 -2.96 -8.61
C THR A 238 9.19 -2.10 -9.08
N ARG A 239 9.57 -2.23 -10.36
CA ARG A 239 10.56 -1.36 -11.01
C ARG A 239 10.04 0.05 -11.33
N PHE A 240 8.75 0.29 -11.13
CA PHE A 240 8.08 1.56 -11.47
C PHE A 240 8.01 2.54 -10.29
N ASN A 241 8.46 2.14 -9.09
CA ASN A 241 8.41 2.97 -7.88
C ASN A 241 9.63 3.93 -7.82
N MET A 242 9.59 4.95 -8.67
CA MET A 242 10.74 5.81 -9.00
C MET A 242 10.79 7.15 -8.23
N GLY A 243 9.81 7.43 -7.36
CA GLY A 243 9.73 8.73 -6.66
C GLY A 243 8.98 9.82 -7.42
N ASP A 244 8.30 9.49 -8.51
CA ASP A 244 7.68 10.50 -9.39
C ASP A 244 6.64 11.37 -8.68
N GLY A 245 5.75 10.81 -7.86
CA GLY A 245 4.79 11.64 -7.12
C GLY A 245 5.44 12.52 -6.06
N ILE A 246 6.49 12.03 -5.40
CA ILE A 246 7.27 12.84 -4.46
C ILE A 246 7.92 14.01 -5.22
N ARG A 247 8.58 13.73 -6.34
CA ARG A 247 9.16 14.77 -7.20
C ARG A 247 8.11 15.78 -7.65
N MET A 248 6.97 15.32 -8.18
CA MET A 248 5.88 16.19 -8.62
C MET A 248 5.38 17.12 -7.50
N ALA A 249 5.29 16.64 -6.26
CA ALA A 249 4.92 17.45 -5.11
C ALA A 249 6.01 18.48 -4.76
N LEU A 250 7.28 18.06 -4.73
CA LEU A 250 8.41 18.96 -4.46
C LEU A 250 8.54 20.06 -5.52
N ASP A 251 8.32 19.73 -6.79
CA ASP A 251 8.41 20.66 -7.93
C ASP A 251 7.43 21.84 -7.80
N ILE A 252 6.29 21.65 -7.11
CA ILE A 252 5.30 22.71 -6.83
C ILE A 252 5.45 23.33 -5.43
N GLY A 253 6.54 23.02 -4.71
CA GLY A 253 6.85 23.63 -3.42
C GLY A 253 6.34 22.89 -2.19
N ALA A 254 5.89 21.63 -2.30
CA ALA A 254 5.57 20.83 -1.12
C ALA A 254 6.81 20.67 -0.22
N MET A 255 6.61 20.74 1.10
CA MET A 255 7.68 20.52 2.06
C MET A 255 7.95 19.02 2.22
N PRO A 256 9.19 18.54 2.03
CA PRO A 256 9.53 17.15 2.35
C PRO A 256 9.40 16.92 3.86
N TYR A 257 8.90 15.75 4.23
CA TYR A 257 8.72 15.36 5.64
C TYR A 257 9.16 13.90 5.85
N GLY A 258 9.45 13.52 7.10
CA GLY A 258 9.85 12.16 7.48
C GLY A 258 11.37 11.89 7.41
N ASN A 259 11.75 10.61 7.53
CA ASN A 259 13.14 10.17 7.50
C ASN A 259 13.52 9.66 6.10
N TRP A 260 14.37 10.41 5.41
CA TRP A 260 14.82 10.10 4.04
C TRP A 260 16.06 9.21 3.99
N SER A 261 16.81 9.12 5.10
CA SER A 261 18.07 8.39 5.18
C SER A 261 17.95 7.04 5.88
N GLY A 262 16.73 6.57 6.13
CA GLY A 262 16.46 5.26 6.71
C GLY A 262 15.66 4.38 5.75
N ALA A 263 15.89 3.08 5.82
CA ALA A 263 15.13 2.09 5.07
C ALA A 263 14.96 0.79 5.88
N HIS A 264 13.93 0.02 5.54
CA HIS A 264 13.85 -1.39 5.92
C HIS A 264 14.54 -2.21 4.82
N SER A 265 15.52 -3.01 5.21
CA SER A 265 16.26 -3.88 4.29
C SER A 265 16.45 -5.26 4.89
N VAL A 266 16.49 -6.27 4.02
CA VAL A 266 16.77 -7.66 4.38
C VAL A 266 17.96 -8.17 3.58
N GLY A 267 18.65 -9.18 4.11
CA GLY A 267 19.67 -9.89 3.33
C GLY A 267 19.04 -10.57 2.11
N TRP A 268 19.72 -10.55 0.97
CA TRP A 268 19.20 -11.10 -0.28
C TRP A 268 20.32 -11.73 -1.11
N ASP A 269 19.98 -12.71 -1.94
CA ASP A 269 20.97 -13.37 -2.81
C ASP A 269 21.47 -12.40 -3.89
N ARG A 270 22.78 -12.38 -4.11
CA ARG A 270 23.43 -11.51 -5.10
C ARG A 270 22.94 -11.79 -6.53
N ASN A 271 22.60 -13.04 -6.83
CA ASN A 271 22.16 -13.50 -8.16
C ASN A 271 20.65 -13.38 -8.35
N ALA A 272 19.91 -12.88 -7.36
CA ALA A 272 18.49 -12.64 -7.52
C ALA A 272 18.21 -11.54 -8.56
N PRO A 273 16.98 -11.52 -9.12
CA PRO A 273 16.56 -10.47 -10.04
C PRO A 273 16.73 -9.05 -9.45
N GLU A 274 16.92 -8.07 -10.33
CA GLU A 274 17.10 -6.67 -9.94
C GLU A 274 15.87 -6.09 -9.22
N PHE A 275 14.69 -6.50 -9.68
CA PHE A 275 13.39 -6.09 -9.18
C PHE A 275 12.58 -7.31 -8.73
N GLY A 276 11.41 -7.06 -8.13
CA GLY A 276 10.53 -8.10 -7.63
C GLY A 276 10.13 -9.10 -8.72
N ASP A 277 10.36 -10.38 -8.43
CA ASP A 277 9.89 -11.51 -9.22
C ASP A 277 8.97 -12.37 -8.33
N LEU A 278 7.72 -12.55 -8.74
CA LEU A 278 6.73 -13.31 -7.96
C LEU A 278 7.08 -14.80 -7.88
N ALA A 279 7.94 -15.33 -8.77
CA ALA A 279 8.43 -16.70 -8.70
C ALA A 279 9.58 -16.87 -7.68
N VAL A 280 10.34 -15.80 -7.41
CA VAL A 280 11.54 -15.82 -6.54
C VAL A 280 11.29 -15.10 -5.20
N GLY A 281 10.16 -14.41 -5.04
CA GLY A 281 9.89 -13.52 -3.90
C GLY A 281 9.62 -14.23 -2.55
N ASP A 282 8.58 -13.79 -1.85
CA ASP A 282 8.22 -14.20 -0.48
C ASP A 282 7.73 -15.68 -0.35
N ASN A 283 8.12 -16.56 -1.28
CA ASN A 283 7.86 -18.02 -1.29
C ASN A 283 8.95 -18.82 -0.55
N PHE A 284 9.89 -18.16 0.12
CA PHE A 284 10.89 -18.76 1.01
C PHE A 284 10.46 -18.68 2.47
#